data_AF-A0A7X8SQ69-F1
#
_entry.id   AF-A0A7X8SQ69-F1
#
_cell.length_a   1.000
_cell.length_b   1.000
_cell.length_c   1.000
_cell.angle_alpha   90.00
_cell.angle_beta   90.00
_cell.angle_gamma   90.00
#
_symmetry.space_group_name_H-M   'P 1'
#
loop_
_entity.id
_entity.type
_entity.pdbx_description
1 polymer ?
#
loop_
_entity_poly.entity_id
_entity_poly.type
_entity_poly.pdbx_seq_one_letter_code
_entity_poly.pdbx_strand_id
1 'polypeptide(L)'
;MYKIQRIDQDHAILVTEDESIPLLNHAGDPILSTPEEVTKMLMDDFNESDMYDEEGHFIPQRSYIYCNLSSLTALKLEDEDELEYDISEVIQWDRAFRLNTSNTEEVKAITELKEYLGDAYINLPLAEDQDMENLAEGDKIPQTTIEQVESLMKPFKLKEVMALDMLNEHFQFTSVSLVIMWIAQKIETEKFVHSMLLLSGHYDAENGMEVFKSLDWVEVLISKMNRFNEYLQSKDI
;
A
#
# COMPACT_ATOMS: atom_id res chain seq x y z
N MET A 1 1.48 24.02 12.64
CA MET A 1 1.56 22.85 13.54
C MET A 1 0.15 22.45 13.92
N TYR A 2 -0.12 21.16 14.17
CA TYR A 2 -1.45 20.64 14.46
C TYR A 2 -1.59 20.26 15.94
N LYS A 3 -2.83 20.29 16.45
CA LYS A 3 -3.20 19.74 17.77
C LYS A 3 -4.39 18.79 17.63
N ILE A 4 -4.51 17.87 18.58
CA ILE A 4 -5.66 16.98 18.69
C ILE A 4 -6.81 17.72 19.37
N GLN A 5 -7.96 17.75 18.72
CA GLN A 5 -9.22 18.22 19.30
C GLN A 5 -10.20 17.05 19.43
N ARG A 6 -10.54 16.71 20.66
CA ARG A 6 -11.56 15.68 20.95
C ARG A 6 -12.96 16.17 20.56
N ILE A 7 -13.71 15.30 19.90
CA ILE A 7 -15.11 15.54 19.53
C ILE A 7 -16.05 14.85 20.53
N ASP A 8 -15.75 13.59 20.86
CA ASP A 8 -16.49 12.82 21.88
C ASP A 8 -15.55 11.92 22.71
N GLN A 9 -16.08 10.85 23.32
CA GLN A 9 -15.30 9.94 24.17
C GLN A 9 -14.30 9.08 23.39
N ASP A 10 -14.61 8.79 22.12
CA ASP A 10 -13.87 7.83 21.30
C ASP A 10 -13.25 8.48 20.06
N HIS A 11 -13.75 9.65 19.62
CA HIS A 11 -13.33 10.31 18.36
C HIS A 11 -12.67 11.67 18.56
N ALA A 12 -11.72 11.97 17.68
CA ALA A 12 -11.01 13.23 17.61
C ALA A 12 -10.76 13.66 16.15
N ILE A 13 -10.31 14.91 15.98
CA ILE A 13 -9.82 15.47 14.73
C ILE A 13 -8.48 16.18 14.96
N LEU A 14 -7.68 16.29 13.90
CA LEU A 14 -6.55 17.21 13.87
C LEU A 14 -7.01 18.59 13.43
N VAL A 15 -6.57 19.61 14.16
CA VAL A 15 -6.83 21.02 13.85
C VAL A 15 -5.55 21.83 13.92
N THR A 16 -5.47 22.96 13.22
CA THR A 16 -4.36 23.91 13.36
C THR A 16 -4.28 24.45 14.79
N GLU A 17 -3.06 24.65 15.30
CA GLU A 17 -2.87 25.11 16.68
C GLU A 17 -3.52 26.48 16.95
N ASP A 18 -3.31 27.43 16.04
CA ASP A 18 -3.67 28.84 16.23
C ASP A 18 -5.15 29.11 15.99
N GLU A 19 -5.70 28.58 14.90
CA GLU A 19 -7.04 28.92 14.41
C GLU A 19 -8.05 27.80 14.63
N SER A 20 -7.60 26.63 15.10
CA SER A 20 -8.44 25.43 15.28
C SER A 20 -9.21 25.05 14.01
N ILE A 21 -8.58 25.24 12.85
CA ILE A 21 -9.10 24.85 11.55
C ILE A 21 -8.84 23.35 11.34
N PRO A 22 -9.85 22.54 10.98
CA PRO A 22 -9.66 21.11 10.70
C PRO A 22 -8.60 20.85 9.63
N LEU A 23 -7.86 19.75 9.79
CA LEU A 23 -7.05 19.18 8.73
C LEU A 23 -7.94 18.87 7.52
N LEU A 24 -7.53 19.32 6.35
CA LEU A 24 -8.28 19.14 5.10
C LEU A 24 -7.76 17.91 4.34
N ASN A 25 -8.62 17.27 3.56
CA ASN A 25 -8.28 16.21 2.61
C ASN A 25 -7.65 16.81 1.33
N HIS A 26 -7.39 15.96 0.32
CA HIS A 26 -6.83 16.38 -0.97
C HIS A 26 -7.76 17.31 -1.78
N ALA A 27 -9.07 17.23 -1.56
CA ALA A 27 -10.08 18.07 -2.22
C ALA A 27 -10.30 19.42 -1.52
N GLY A 28 -9.75 19.61 -0.31
CA GLY A 28 -9.93 20.80 0.51
C GLY A 28 -11.10 20.73 1.50
N ASP A 29 -11.74 19.57 1.64
CA ASP A 29 -12.79 19.32 2.63
C ASP A 29 -12.20 18.88 3.97
N PRO A 30 -12.83 19.19 5.12
CA PRO A 30 -12.38 18.70 6.42
C PRO A 30 -12.33 17.18 6.50
N ILE A 31 -11.21 16.61 6.95
CA ILE A 31 -11.12 15.19 7.29
C ILE A 31 -12.13 14.88 8.41
N LEU A 32 -12.88 13.80 8.23
CA LEU A 32 -13.87 13.33 9.21
C LEU A 32 -13.20 12.97 10.54
N SER A 33 -13.94 13.05 11.64
CA SER A 33 -13.46 12.58 12.93
C SER A 33 -13.15 11.09 12.91
N THR A 34 -12.00 10.70 13.45
CA THR A 34 -11.54 9.31 13.52
C THR A 34 -11.37 8.89 14.98
N PRO A 35 -11.25 7.59 15.29
CA PRO A 35 -10.88 7.16 16.62
C PRO A 35 -9.66 7.92 17.17
N GLU A 36 -9.67 8.30 18.45
CA GLU A 36 -8.58 9.12 19.04
C GLU A 36 -7.21 8.47 18.86
N GLU A 37 -7.14 7.14 18.86
CA GLU A 37 -5.92 6.37 18.57
C GLU A 37 -5.39 6.62 17.15
N VAL A 38 -6.25 6.65 16.14
CA VAL A 38 -5.90 6.96 14.74
C VAL A 38 -5.45 8.41 14.62
N THR A 39 -6.17 9.34 15.27
CA THR A 39 -5.79 10.76 15.29
C THR A 39 -4.41 10.97 15.92
N LYS A 40 -4.06 10.19 16.96
CA LYS A 40 -2.72 10.20 17.56
C LYS A 40 -1.67 9.64 16.63
N MET A 41 -1.92 8.50 15.99
CA MET A 41 -0.99 7.93 15.01
C MET A 41 -0.69 8.92 13.88
N LEU A 42 -1.72 9.62 13.37
CA LEU A 42 -1.54 10.65 12.35
C LEU A 42 -0.73 11.86 12.87
N MET A 43 -0.99 12.30 14.10
CA MET A 43 -0.21 13.36 14.73
C MET A 43 1.26 12.98 14.89
N ASP A 44 1.52 11.76 15.35
CA ASP A 44 2.87 11.23 15.53
C ASP A 44 3.58 11.20 14.18
N ASP A 45 2.92 10.71 13.12
CA ASP A 45 3.45 10.71 11.76
C ASP A 45 3.76 12.13 11.26
N PHE A 46 2.90 13.11 11.55
CA PHE A 46 3.11 14.52 11.17
C PHE A 46 4.28 15.19 11.88
N ASN A 47 4.71 14.65 13.02
CA ASN A 47 5.85 15.16 13.78
C ASN A 47 7.19 14.52 13.35
N GLU A 48 7.16 13.53 12.45
CA GLU A 48 8.37 12.93 11.91
C GLU A 48 9.11 13.88 10.96
N SER A 49 10.44 13.80 10.97
CA SER A 49 11.28 14.73 10.21
C SER A 49 11.16 14.56 8.70
N ASP A 50 10.79 13.37 8.24
CA ASP A 50 10.60 13.03 6.84
C ASP A 50 9.31 13.61 6.23
N MET A 51 8.47 14.26 7.04
CA MET A 51 7.29 15.01 6.58
C MET A 51 7.62 16.41 6.03
N TYR A 52 8.88 16.82 6.08
CA TYR A 52 9.33 18.12 5.59
C TYR A 52 10.25 17.97 4.37
N ASP A 53 10.13 18.87 3.39
CA ASP A 53 11.11 18.94 2.29
C ASP A 53 12.44 19.58 2.74
N GLU A 54 13.39 19.69 1.80
CA GLU A 54 14.71 20.29 2.04
C GLU A 54 14.63 21.77 2.44
N GLU A 55 13.52 22.45 2.13
CA GLU A 55 13.26 23.85 2.47
C GLU A 55 12.46 23.99 3.78
N GLY A 56 12.08 22.87 4.42
CA GLY A 56 11.32 22.84 5.65
C GLY A 56 9.81 23.02 5.46
N HIS A 57 9.28 22.84 4.25
CA HIS A 57 7.85 22.84 4.01
C HIS A 57 7.24 21.50 4.40
N PHE A 58 6.15 21.55 5.16
CA PHE A 58 5.39 20.38 5.58
C PHE A 58 4.59 19.78 4.40
N ILE A 59 4.73 18.48 4.17
CA ILE A 59 4.10 17.74 3.07
C ILE A 59 3.28 16.58 3.66
N PRO A 60 1.99 16.79 3.98
CA PRO A 60 1.14 15.76 4.59
C PRO A 60 0.97 14.51 3.69
N GLN A 61 1.10 14.66 2.36
CA GLN A 61 1.04 13.57 1.38
C GLN A 61 2.13 12.51 1.58
N ARG A 62 3.15 12.78 2.41
CA ARG A 62 4.17 11.79 2.77
C ARG A 62 3.72 10.80 3.86
N SER A 63 2.53 10.99 4.43
CA SER A 63 1.88 10.11 5.41
C SER A 63 0.85 9.22 4.71
N TYR A 64 1.05 7.90 4.75
CA TYR A 64 0.07 6.95 4.21
C TYR A 64 -1.26 6.97 4.98
N ILE A 65 -1.20 7.26 6.30
CA ILE A 65 -2.40 7.41 7.13
C ILE A 65 -3.20 8.62 6.63
N TYR A 66 -2.55 9.76 6.42
CA TYR A 66 -3.21 10.94 5.86
C TYR A 66 -3.82 10.67 4.49
N CYS A 67 -3.06 10.09 3.56
CA CYS A 67 -3.54 9.82 2.21
C CYS A 67 -4.76 8.89 2.22
N ASN A 68 -4.73 7.82 3.03
CA ASN A 68 -5.87 6.91 3.15
C ASN A 68 -7.10 7.59 3.78
N LEU A 69 -6.92 8.36 4.86
CA LEU A 69 -8.00 9.13 5.50
C LEU A 69 -8.61 10.20 4.57
N SER A 70 -7.75 10.83 3.78
CA SER A 70 -8.11 11.84 2.80
C SER A 70 -9.00 11.25 1.71
N SER A 71 -8.62 10.10 1.14
CA SER A 71 -9.41 9.38 0.14
C SER A 71 -10.72 8.84 0.72
N LEU A 72 -10.69 8.26 1.93
CA LEU A 72 -11.90 7.79 2.61
C LEU A 72 -12.89 8.92 2.88
N THR A 73 -12.40 10.09 3.28
CA THR A 73 -13.24 11.27 3.48
C THR A 73 -13.91 11.69 2.19
N ALA A 74 -13.17 11.74 1.08
CA ALA A 74 -13.73 12.11 -0.22
C ALA A 74 -14.83 11.13 -0.67
N LEU A 75 -14.59 9.81 -0.56
CA LEU A 75 -15.56 8.79 -0.95
C LEU A 75 -16.83 8.79 -0.09
N LYS A 76 -16.72 8.97 1.23
CA LYS A 76 -17.89 9.08 2.11
C LYS A 76 -18.78 10.29 1.77
N LEU A 77 -18.25 11.29 1.06
CA LEU A 77 -19.03 12.42 0.56
C LEU A 77 -19.68 12.13 -0.81
N GLU A 78 -19.21 11.12 -1.54
CA GLU A 78 -19.61 10.79 -2.91
C GLU A 78 -20.39 9.44 -3.03
N ASP A 79 -20.89 8.90 -1.91
CA ASP A 79 -21.58 7.61 -1.70
C ASP A 79 -20.68 6.34 -1.76
N GLU A 80 -20.72 5.52 -0.69
CA GLU A 80 -19.84 4.35 -0.46
C GLU A 80 -20.18 3.10 -1.29
N ASP A 81 -21.35 3.04 -1.93
CA ASP A 81 -21.97 1.80 -2.42
C ASP A 81 -21.31 1.17 -3.66
N GLU A 82 -20.24 1.75 -4.21
CA GLU A 82 -19.75 1.39 -5.56
C GLU A 82 -18.30 0.87 -5.64
N LEU A 83 -17.56 0.78 -4.53
CA LEU A 83 -16.12 0.47 -4.63
C LEU A 83 -15.81 -1.03 -4.49
N GLU A 84 -16.00 -1.77 -5.59
CA GLU A 84 -15.47 -3.12 -5.78
C GLU A 84 -14.13 -3.05 -6.52
N TYR A 85 -13.08 -3.65 -5.93
CA TYR A 85 -11.75 -3.66 -6.54
C TYR A 85 -11.53 -4.99 -7.28
N ASP A 86 -11.76 -4.99 -8.59
CA ASP A 86 -11.50 -6.14 -9.46
C ASP A 86 -10.02 -6.19 -9.86
N ILE A 87 -9.32 -7.25 -9.48
CA ILE A 87 -7.91 -7.46 -9.82
C ILE A 87 -7.71 -8.38 -11.01
N SER A 88 -8.77 -8.96 -11.57
CA SER A 88 -8.69 -10.02 -12.59
C SER A 88 -7.87 -9.62 -13.81
N GLU A 89 -7.94 -8.35 -14.21
CA GLU A 89 -7.14 -7.81 -15.30
C GLU A 89 -5.72 -7.42 -14.83
N VAL A 90 -5.62 -6.69 -13.72
CA VAL A 90 -4.34 -6.14 -13.22
C VAL A 90 -3.36 -7.24 -12.85
N ILE A 91 -3.84 -8.31 -12.22
CA ILE A 91 -2.99 -9.42 -11.77
C ILE A 91 -2.25 -10.09 -12.92
N GLN A 92 -2.79 -10.04 -14.14
CA GLN A 92 -2.17 -10.65 -15.32
C GLN A 92 -0.81 -10.03 -15.66
N TRP A 93 -0.59 -8.79 -15.22
CA TRP A 93 0.64 -8.03 -15.40
C TRP A 93 1.53 -8.02 -14.15
N ASP A 94 1.12 -8.71 -13.09
CA ASP A 94 1.80 -8.72 -11.81
C ASP A 94 3.21 -9.32 -11.94
N ARG A 95 4.22 -8.52 -11.58
CA ARG A 95 5.63 -8.87 -11.70
C ARG A 95 5.96 -10.15 -10.94
N ALA A 96 5.25 -10.45 -9.83
CA ALA A 96 5.48 -11.63 -9.00
C ALA A 96 5.18 -12.97 -9.72
N PHE A 97 4.42 -12.95 -10.81
CA PHE A 97 4.17 -14.13 -11.65
C PHE A 97 5.01 -14.15 -12.93
N ARG A 98 5.88 -13.17 -13.16
CA ARG A 98 6.64 -13.03 -14.40
C ARG A 98 8.14 -12.87 -14.18
N LEU A 99 8.68 -13.52 -13.16
CA LEU A 99 10.07 -13.36 -12.71
C LEU A 99 11.10 -13.79 -13.76
N ASN A 100 12.25 -13.12 -13.71
CA ASN A 100 13.45 -13.63 -14.35
C ASN A 100 14.04 -14.75 -13.47
N THR A 101 13.77 -16.00 -13.80
CA THR A 101 14.19 -17.17 -12.99
C THR A 101 15.71 -17.35 -12.88
N SER A 102 16.49 -16.69 -13.73
CA SER A 102 17.96 -16.68 -13.59
C SER A 102 18.44 -15.81 -12.43
N ASN A 103 17.60 -14.88 -11.96
CA ASN A 103 17.84 -14.06 -10.79
C ASN A 103 17.28 -14.76 -9.53
N THR A 104 18.16 -15.37 -8.74
CA THR A 104 17.74 -16.08 -7.51
C THR A 104 17.19 -15.14 -6.42
N GLU A 105 17.46 -13.83 -6.49
CA GLU A 105 16.94 -12.87 -5.51
C GLU A 105 15.47 -12.54 -5.78
N GLU A 106 15.07 -12.36 -7.05
CA GLU A 106 13.67 -12.18 -7.44
C GLU A 106 12.79 -13.34 -6.95
N VAL A 107 13.29 -14.58 -7.12
CA VAL A 107 12.58 -15.78 -6.67
C VAL A 107 12.43 -15.83 -5.16
N LYS A 108 13.43 -15.33 -4.40
CA LYS A 108 13.36 -15.25 -2.94
C LYS A 108 12.39 -14.16 -2.47
N ALA A 109 12.28 -13.06 -3.20
CA ALA A 109 11.41 -11.92 -2.85
C ALA A 109 9.93 -12.31 -2.77
N ILE A 110 9.51 -13.31 -3.54
CA ILE A 110 8.10 -13.75 -3.58
C ILE A 110 7.86 -15.06 -2.83
N THR A 111 8.78 -15.48 -1.96
CA THR A 111 8.73 -16.80 -1.31
C THR A 111 7.39 -17.01 -0.59
N GLU A 112 6.93 -16.02 0.16
CA GLU A 112 5.66 -16.05 0.89
C GLU A 112 4.46 -16.22 -0.05
N LEU A 113 4.46 -15.56 -1.22
CA LEU A 113 3.41 -15.72 -2.23
C LEU A 113 3.41 -17.13 -2.82
N LYS A 114 4.60 -17.67 -3.12
CA LYS A 114 4.74 -19.03 -3.62
C LYS A 114 4.28 -20.06 -2.59
N GLU A 115 4.63 -19.86 -1.32
CA GLU A 115 4.20 -20.73 -0.22
C GLU A 115 2.68 -20.66 -0.01
N TYR A 116 2.10 -19.46 -0.09
CA TYR A 116 0.65 -19.27 0.03
C TYR A 116 -0.13 -19.94 -1.10
N LEU A 117 0.33 -19.80 -2.35
CA LEU A 117 -0.33 -20.35 -3.52
C LEU A 117 -0.06 -21.85 -3.71
N GLY A 118 1.09 -22.36 -3.25
CA GLY A 118 1.48 -23.76 -3.41
C GLY A 118 1.50 -24.16 -4.90
N ASP A 119 0.77 -25.23 -5.23
CA ASP A 119 0.68 -25.75 -6.60
C ASP A 119 -0.04 -24.80 -7.58
N ALA A 120 -0.77 -23.79 -7.08
CA ALA A 120 -1.40 -22.78 -7.91
C ALA A 120 -0.42 -21.67 -8.36
N TYR A 121 0.78 -21.60 -7.77
CA TYR A 121 1.78 -20.65 -8.22
C TYR A 121 2.35 -21.08 -9.56
N ILE A 122 2.44 -20.12 -10.48
CA ILE A 122 3.13 -20.29 -11.75
C ILE A 122 4.11 -19.13 -11.97
N ASN A 123 5.15 -19.38 -12.75
CA ASN A 123 5.99 -18.33 -13.27
C ASN A 123 5.89 -18.32 -14.79
N LEU A 124 5.27 -17.27 -15.32
CA LEU A 124 5.11 -17.03 -16.73
C LEU A 124 6.31 -16.23 -17.27
N PRO A 125 6.53 -16.23 -18.59
CA PRO A 125 7.46 -15.30 -19.21
C PRO A 125 7.08 -13.83 -18.95
N LEU A 126 8.06 -12.94 -19.06
CA LEU A 126 7.77 -11.51 -19.22
C LEU A 126 6.85 -11.34 -20.44
N ALA A 127 5.76 -10.62 -20.26
CA ALA A 127 4.85 -10.37 -21.36
C ALA A 127 5.46 -9.32 -22.31
N GLU A 128 5.52 -9.65 -23.60
CA GLU A 128 6.02 -8.74 -24.64
C GLU A 128 4.93 -7.79 -25.15
N ASP A 129 3.65 -8.21 -25.03
CA ASP A 129 2.48 -7.43 -25.40
C ASP A 129 2.01 -6.54 -24.25
N GLN A 130 1.38 -5.41 -24.56
CA GLN A 130 0.83 -4.47 -23.57
C GLN A 130 -0.70 -4.59 -23.40
N ASP A 131 -1.33 -5.55 -24.08
CA ASP A 131 -2.78 -5.64 -24.19
C ASP A 131 -3.25 -7.06 -23.85
N MET A 132 -4.22 -7.15 -22.94
CA MET A 132 -4.83 -8.39 -22.46
C MET A 132 -5.53 -9.19 -23.55
N GLU A 133 -6.12 -8.53 -24.55
CA GLU A 133 -6.82 -9.21 -25.65
C GLU A 133 -5.84 -10.02 -26.53
N ASN A 134 -4.58 -9.59 -26.56
CA ASN A 134 -3.52 -10.20 -27.38
C ASN A 134 -2.69 -11.24 -26.62
N LEU A 135 -2.84 -11.32 -25.30
CA LEU A 135 -2.12 -12.29 -24.48
C LEU A 135 -2.59 -13.71 -24.81
N ALA A 136 -1.66 -14.56 -25.25
CA ALA A 136 -1.97 -15.95 -25.52
C ALA A 136 -2.49 -16.65 -24.24
N GLU A 137 -3.41 -17.59 -24.39
CA GLU A 137 -4.03 -18.25 -23.23
C GLU A 137 -3.01 -18.96 -22.32
N GLY A 138 -1.90 -19.47 -22.88
CA GLY A 138 -0.80 -20.07 -22.12
C GLY A 138 0.06 -19.08 -21.35
N ASP A 139 -0.07 -17.78 -21.65
CA ASP A 139 0.66 -16.68 -21.02
C ASP A 139 -0.21 -15.88 -20.04
N LYS A 140 -1.45 -16.34 -19.80
CA LYS A 140 -2.35 -15.81 -18.77
C LYS A 140 -2.17 -16.54 -17.45
N ILE A 141 -2.35 -15.80 -16.37
CA ILE A 141 -2.48 -16.37 -15.03
C ILE A 141 -3.81 -17.14 -14.97
N PRO A 142 -3.80 -18.43 -14.59
CA PRO A 142 -4.99 -19.24 -14.47
C PRO A 142 -6.00 -18.63 -13.50
N GLN A 143 -7.28 -18.72 -13.85
CA GLN A 143 -8.36 -18.21 -13.01
C GLN A 143 -8.30 -18.73 -11.56
N THR A 144 -7.91 -19.99 -11.37
CA THR A 144 -7.77 -20.59 -10.04
C THR A 144 -6.74 -19.87 -9.17
N THR A 145 -5.67 -19.36 -9.77
CA THR A 145 -4.62 -18.59 -9.09
C THR A 145 -5.15 -17.21 -8.72
N ILE A 146 -5.88 -16.56 -9.64
CA ILE A 146 -6.52 -15.26 -9.41
C ILE A 146 -7.53 -15.34 -8.27
N GLU A 147 -8.46 -16.30 -8.33
CA GLU A 147 -9.48 -16.54 -7.30
C GLU A 147 -8.85 -16.80 -5.92
N GLN A 148 -7.68 -17.45 -5.88
CA GLN A 148 -6.97 -17.69 -4.63
C GLN A 148 -6.38 -16.40 -4.05
N VAL A 149 -5.80 -15.51 -4.87
CA VAL A 149 -5.35 -14.18 -4.42
C VAL A 149 -6.54 -13.31 -4.01
N GLU A 150 -7.60 -13.25 -4.82
CA GLU A 150 -8.84 -12.52 -4.52
C GLU A 150 -9.49 -12.98 -3.21
N SER A 151 -9.33 -14.26 -2.85
CA SER A 151 -9.86 -14.78 -1.59
C SER A 151 -9.31 -14.06 -0.35
N LEU A 152 -8.11 -13.48 -0.44
CA LEU A 152 -7.50 -12.67 0.63
C LEU A 152 -8.18 -11.31 0.81
N MET A 153 -8.87 -10.80 -0.22
CA MET A 153 -9.56 -9.51 -0.19
C MET A 153 -10.98 -9.60 0.36
N LYS A 154 -11.56 -10.80 0.47
CA LYS A 154 -12.92 -11.01 1.03
C LYS A 154 -13.18 -10.33 2.39
N PRO A 155 -12.23 -10.28 3.35
CA PRO A 155 -12.44 -9.60 4.63
C PRO A 155 -12.08 -8.12 4.60
N PHE A 156 -11.59 -7.57 3.48
CA PHE A 156 -11.20 -6.16 3.39
C PHE A 156 -12.43 -5.28 3.51
N LYS A 157 -12.30 -4.20 4.28
CA LYS A 157 -13.28 -3.12 4.35
C LYS A 157 -12.78 -1.98 3.48
N LEU A 158 -13.57 -0.91 3.40
CA LEU A 158 -13.23 0.26 2.59
C LEU A 158 -11.84 0.82 2.89
N LYS A 159 -11.41 0.80 4.16
CA LYS A 159 -10.06 1.22 4.59
C LYS A 159 -8.95 0.41 3.91
N GLU A 160 -9.07 -0.92 3.90
CA GLU A 160 -8.11 -1.82 3.27
C GLU A 160 -8.17 -1.75 1.73
N VAL A 161 -9.36 -1.59 1.15
CA VAL A 161 -9.52 -1.41 -0.31
C VAL A 161 -8.85 -0.11 -0.77
N MET A 162 -9.00 0.99 -0.01
CA MET A 162 -8.29 2.24 -0.27
C MET A 162 -6.78 2.11 -0.11
N ALA A 163 -6.33 1.29 0.84
CA ALA A 163 -4.91 1.02 1.02
C ALA A 163 -4.35 0.23 -0.16
N LEU A 164 -5.11 -0.74 -0.69
CA LEU A 164 -4.73 -1.52 -1.86
C LEU A 164 -4.53 -0.61 -3.07
N ASP A 165 -5.50 0.24 -3.39
CA ASP A 165 -5.42 1.17 -4.52
C ASP A 165 -4.23 2.12 -4.40
N MET A 166 -4.12 2.81 -3.26
CA MET A 166 -3.03 3.75 -2.99
C MET A 166 -1.64 3.10 -3.07
N LEU A 167 -1.48 1.90 -2.51
CA LEU A 167 -0.18 1.22 -2.53
C LEU A 167 0.15 0.67 -3.92
N ASN A 168 -0.85 0.22 -4.68
CA ASN A 168 -0.64 -0.15 -6.08
C ASN A 168 -0.16 1.06 -6.89
N GLU A 169 -0.76 2.23 -6.74
CA GLU A 169 -0.26 3.45 -7.39
C GLU A 169 1.15 3.83 -6.93
N HIS A 170 1.40 3.81 -5.61
CA HIS A 170 2.71 4.13 -5.05
C HIS A 170 3.83 3.28 -5.64
N PHE A 171 3.59 1.97 -5.75
CA PHE A 171 4.53 1.03 -6.33
C PHE A 171 4.33 0.81 -7.84
N GLN A 172 3.63 1.72 -8.53
CA GLN A 172 3.46 1.72 -9.99
C GLN A 172 2.93 0.38 -10.53
N PHE A 173 2.01 -0.25 -9.80
CA PHE A 173 1.42 -1.55 -10.11
C PHE A 173 2.44 -2.68 -10.30
N THR A 174 3.62 -2.57 -9.64
CA THR A 174 4.66 -3.60 -9.71
C THR A 174 4.13 -4.98 -9.34
N SER A 175 3.40 -5.10 -8.23
CA SER A 175 2.79 -6.37 -7.82
C SER A 175 1.57 -6.15 -6.93
N VAL A 176 0.39 -6.33 -7.51
CA VAL A 176 -0.89 -6.26 -6.78
C VAL A 176 -1.00 -7.39 -5.74
N SER A 177 -0.48 -8.57 -6.04
CA SER A 177 -0.56 -9.74 -5.16
C SER A 177 0.28 -9.56 -3.89
N LEU A 178 1.45 -8.92 -3.99
CA LEU A 178 2.26 -8.62 -2.81
C LEU A 178 1.60 -7.55 -1.93
N VAL A 179 0.95 -6.55 -2.52
CA VAL A 179 0.17 -5.55 -1.77
C VAL A 179 -0.99 -6.21 -1.03
N ILE A 180 -1.78 -7.04 -1.71
CA ILE A 180 -2.89 -7.79 -1.11
C ILE A 180 -2.38 -8.67 0.03
N MET A 181 -1.29 -9.41 -0.18
CA MET A 181 -0.70 -10.24 0.85
C MET A 181 -0.25 -9.44 2.08
N TRP A 182 0.31 -8.25 1.89
CA TRP A 182 0.75 -7.41 2.99
C TRP A 182 -0.43 -6.89 3.79
N ILE A 183 -1.46 -6.34 3.12
CA ILE A 183 -2.69 -5.88 3.78
C ILE A 183 -3.35 -7.04 4.54
N ALA A 184 -3.41 -8.23 3.93
CA ALA A 184 -3.95 -9.44 4.53
C ALA A 184 -3.07 -10.09 5.62
N GLN A 185 -1.97 -9.43 6.02
CA GLN A 185 -1.03 -9.89 7.05
C GLN A 185 -0.40 -11.26 6.74
N LYS A 186 -0.15 -11.54 5.46
CA LYS A 186 0.52 -12.77 4.99
C LYS A 186 2.01 -12.59 4.74
N ILE A 187 2.48 -11.34 4.68
CA ILE A 187 3.89 -10.98 4.57
C ILE A 187 4.18 -9.83 5.53
N GLU A 188 5.33 -9.88 6.20
CA GLU A 188 5.79 -8.82 7.11
C GLU A 188 6.21 -7.59 6.31
N THR A 189 6.06 -6.40 6.91
CA THR A 189 6.36 -5.12 6.25
C THR A 189 7.75 -5.03 5.66
N GLU A 190 8.78 -5.44 6.41
CA GLU A 190 10.17 -5.40 5.94
C GLU A 190 10.33 -6.22 4.66
N LYS A 191 9.79 -7.44 4.65
CA LYS A 191 9.85 -8.32 3.48
C LYS A 191 9.06 -7.75 2.32
N PHE A 192 7.85 -7.26 2.57
CA PHE A 192 7.02 -6.62 1.55
C PHE A 192 7.78 -5.46 0.87
N VAL A 193 8.31 -4.52 1.65
CA VAL A 193 9.05 -3.36 1.11
C VAL A 193 10.25 -3.82 0.28
N HIS A 194 11.08 -4.73 0.82
CA HIS A 194 12.22 -5.25 0.09
C HIS A 194 11.83 -5.94 -1.22
N SER A 195 10.76 -6.72 -1.21
CA SER A 195 10.26 -7.40 -2.42
C SER A 195 9.74 -6.42 -3.46
N MET A 196 8.97 -5.41 -3.05
CA MET A 196 8.48 -4.38 -3.98
C MET A 196 9.63 -3.58 -4.60
N LEU A 197 10.63 -3.17 -3.81
CA LEU A 197 11.79 -2.42 -4.31
C LEU A 197 12.68 -3.24 -5.23
N LEU A 198 12.87 -4.53 -4.94
CA LEU A 198 13.62 -5.42 -5.82
C LEU A 198 12.90 -5.64 -7.15
N LEU A 199 11.58 -5.85 -7.11
CA LEU A 199 10.78 -6.16 -8.30
C LEU A 199 10.50 -4.94 -9.18
N SER A 200 10.45 -3.73 -8.62
CA SER A 200 10.22 -2.49 -9.37
C SER A 200 11.43 -2.05 -10.21
N GLY A 201 12.55 -2.77 -10.12
CA GLY A 201 13.75 -2.49 -10.91
C GLY A 201 14.36 -1.12 -10.60
N HIS A 202 14.07 -0.53 -9.44
CA HIS A 202 14.59 0.78 -9.05
C HIS A 202 16.13 0.83 -9.03
N TYR A 203 16.83 -0.31 -9.07
CA TYR A 203 18.29 -0.35 -9.14
C TYR A 203 18.83 -1.50 -9.99
N ASP A 204 19.84 -1.17 -10.81
CA ASP A 204 20.56 -2.07 -11.72
C ASP A 204 21.22 -3.22 -10.95
N ALA A 205 21.27 -4.38 -11.60
CA ALA A 205 21.67 -5.70 -11.08
C ALA A 205 23.11 -5.82 -10.51
N GLU A 206 23.82 -4.71 -10.32
CA GLU A 206 25.15 -4.67 -9.68
C GLU A 206 25.07 -4.54 -8.14
N ASN A 207 23.92 -4.12 -7.58
CA ASN A 207 23.70 -4.00 -6.14
C ASN A 207 22.69 -5.06 -5.69
N GLY A 208 23.16 -6.13 -5.03
CA GLY A 208 22.26 -7.16 -4.47
C GLY A 208 21.45 -6.67 -3.27
N MET A 209 20.50 -7.49 -2.80
CA MET A 209 19.57 -7.20 -1.68
C MET A 209 20.22 -6.54 -0.45
N GLU A 210 21.46 -6.90 -0.13
CA GLU A 210 22.20 -6.40 1.04
C GLU A 210 22.57 -4.91 0.96
N VAL A 211 22.71 -4.35 -0.25
CA VAL A 211 22.92 -2.90 -0.41
C VAL A 211 21.62 -2.16 -0.07
N PHE A 212 20.47 -2.66 -0.52
CA PHE A 212 19.16 -2.03 -0.27
C PHE A 212 18.85 -1.90 1.21
N LYS A 213 19.09 -2.97 1.98
CA LYS A 213 18.86 -3.01 3.42
C LYS A 213 19.68 -2.01 4.21
N SER A 214 20.75 -1.47 3.62
CA SER A 214 21.66 -0.52 4.27
C SER A 214 21.34 0.95 3.94
N LEU A 215 20.33 1.22 3.12
CA LEU A 215 19.97 2.58 2.72
C LEU A 215 19.00 3.20 3.73
N ASP A 216 19.36 4.35 4.31
CA ASP A 216 18.55 5.06 5.30
C ASP A 216 17.10 5.30 4.84
N TRP A 217 16.88 5.63 3.56
CA TRP A 217 15.53 5.88 3.04
C TRP A 217 14.66 4.61 3.00
N VAL A 218 15.28 3.41 2.91
CA VAL A 218 14.56 2.13 2.98
C VAL A 218 14.09 1.87 4.39
N GLU A 219 14.93 2.13 5.40
CA GLU A 219 14.53 2.05 6.81
C GLU A 219 13.39 3.02 7.12
N VAL A 220 13.44 4.24 6.58
CA VAL A 220 12.35 5.22 6.70
C VAL A 220 11.07 4.70 6.06
N LEU A 221 11.14 4.13 4.85
CA LEU A 221 9.97 3.55 4.18
C LEU A 221 9.37 2.37 4.98
N ILE A 222 10.21 1.47 5.51
CA ILE A 222 9.76 0.37 6.37
C ILE A 222 9.05 0.91 7.61
N SER A 223 9.62 1.94 8.25
CA SER A 223 9.02 2.59 9.42
C SER A 223 7.65 3.18 9.10
N LYS A 224 7.51 3.89 7.96
CA LYS A 224 6.22 4.40 7.48
C LYS A 224 5.21 3.31 7.23
N MET A 225 5.62 2.26 6.52
CA MET A 225 4.74 1.14 6.21
C MET A 225 4.31 0.40 7.49
N ASN A 226 5.18 0.31 8.52
CA ASN A 226 4.80 -0.27 9.81
C ASN A 226 3.73 0.56 10.52
N ARG A 227 3.91 1.89 10.59
CA ARG A 227 2.87 2.78 11.15
C ARG A 227 1.56 2.68 10.36
N PHE A 228 1.65 2.59 9.04
CA PHE A 228 0.47 2.39 8.21
C PHE A 228 -0.19 1.03 8.47
N ASN A 229 0.59 -0.04 8.69
CA ASN A 229 0.05 -1.34 9.08
C ASN A 229 -0.70 -1.26 10.41
N GLU A 230 -0.13 -0.59 11.42
CA GLU A 230 -0.80 -0.36 12.71
C GLU A 230 -2.13 0.37 12.54
N TYR A 231 -2.18 1.37 11.66
CA TYR A 231 -3.41 2.05 11.28
C TYR A 231 -4.43 1.11 10.60
N LEU A 232 -4.01 0.26 9.67
CA LEU A 232 -4.91 -0.71 9.04
C LEU A 232 -5.46 -1.72 10.06
N GLN A 233 -4.68 -2.11 11.07
CA GLN A 233 -5.13 -2.98 12.16
C GLN A 233 -5.95 -2.25 13.25
N SER A 234 -6.00 -0.92 13.23
CA SER A 234 -6.81 -0.13 14.16
C SER A 234 -8.31 -0.26 13.88
N LYS A 235 -9.15 0.26 14.79
CA LYS A 235 -10.61 0.27 14.60
C LYS A 235 -11.00 1.00 13.31
N ASP A 236 -12.13 0.60 12.73
CA ASP A 236 -12.67 1.29 11.56
C ASP A 236 -13.12 2.72 11.92
N ILE A 237 -13.20 3.55 10.88
CA ILE A 237 -13.62 4.97 10.92
C ILE A 237 -15.07 5.09 10.52
#